data_AF-A0A1U7VTE3-F1
#
_entry.id   AF-A0A1U7VTE3-F1
#
_cell.length_a   1.000
_cell.length_b   1.000
_cell.length_c   1.000
_cell.angle_alpha   90.00
_cell.angle_beta   90.00
_cell.angle_gamma   90.00
#
_symmetry.space_group_name_H-M   'P 1'
#
loop_
_entity.id
_entity.type
_entity.pdbx_description
1 polymer ?
#
loop_
_entity_poly.entity_id
_entity_poly.type
_entity_poly.pdbx_seq_one_letter_code
_entity_poly.pdbx_strand_id
1 'polypeptide(L)'
;MASEQAPVEMPANFSKYTKRVMLKTILGRTDGGVGLVRQSVVIGGWVKSSMEIRKQPVTPPPAAPAPPVVSPKDVTCSEVFQSRIPLFRSIMKVFGAGEYRVREKLDVVVRKAPQPSVSILQVSDGSCVTSLQVLVDSALANPCQVMPTGTCVLIEGVLQQPSMQGKHYVELQAEKILHLGLVDESKYPLSKKRLPLESLRDCSHFRPRTTTVASVMRIHNSLTWATHAFFQDQGFLHVQVPIITSTDSEGFSEKFLVTTLLSKGKEYDQISPAENAGVSVEAIRASIKEKTKKVEELSRTNSNKEALVAAQQDLKKTNELVSQLEARQKTKSGITIETRQFDFSKDFFTRQTYLTVSGRLHLESQACALGNVYSFGPRFKAEKLESKKSLAETWMVDVEMAFSELEDAMDCANDFLKFVCKRILDGCMEDLQFVLKRIDKSVMERLQFTISSSFERISYAEAIEILRQVAGKKFQSKIELGVSLTEEHESYLVDAIYKKPVIVYNHPKELKPFYVRLNDDGKTVATFDVILPKVGALIRGSQSEERFNVLSSRMKELGLQKQQYEWYLDLRRHGSAKTSGFSLMLEPLVLYATGLNDVKDVVPFARSFGRANN
;
A
#
# COMPACT_ATOMS: atom_id res chain seq x y z
N MET A 1 -57.75 -17.34 -1.37
CA MET A 1 -57.03 -17.27 -0.10
C MET A 1 -55.71 -18.01 -0.25
N ALA A 2 -54.66 -17.30 -0.63
CA ALA A 2 -53.29 -17.80 -0.56
C ALA A 2 -52.68 -17.17 0.69
N SER A 3 -52.29 -17.99 1.66
CA SER A 3 -51.72 -17.54 2.92
C SER A 3 -50.35 -16.91 2.67
N GLU A 4 -50.20 -15.63 2.97
CA GLU A 4 -48.90 -15.00 3.20
C GLU A 4 -48.25 -15.72 4.39
N GLN A 5 -47.31 -16.64 4.11
CA GLN A 5 -46.36 -17.09 5.12
C GLN A 5 -45.43 -15.91 5.42
N ALA A 6 -45.46 -15.44 6.66
CA ALA A 6 -44.52 -14.45 7.16
C ALA A 6 -43.07 -14.92 6.88
N PRO A 7 -42.16 -14.02 6.47
CA PRO A 7 -40.78 -14.38 6.20
C PRO A 7 -40.15 -14.92 7.49
N VAL A 8 -39.63 -16.15 7.41
CA VAL A 8 -38.92 -16.82 8.50
C VAL A 8 -37.80 -15.90 8.99
N GLU A 9 -37.87 -15.48 10.26
CA GLU A 9 -36.85 -14.70 10.94
C GLU A 9 -35.53 -15.50 10.99
N MET A 10 -34.67 -15.32 10.00
CA MET A 10 -33.32 -15.88 10.00
C MET A 10 -32.46 -15.11 11.02
N PRO A 11 -31.91 -15.76 12.06
CA PRO A 11 -31.12 -15.08 13.08
C PRO A 11 -29.82 -14.48 12.50
N ALA A 12 -29.27 -13.47 13.17
CA ALA A 12 -27.96 -12.93 12.82
C ALA A 12 -26.90 -14.06 12.88
N ASN A 13 -26.19 -14.29 11.76
CA ASN A 13 -25.12 -15.29 11.73
C ASN A 13 -23.95 -14.85 12.62
N PHE A 14 -23.79 -15.53 13.76
CA PHE A 14 -22.64 -15.34 14.63
C PHE A 14 -21.38 -15.86 13.95
N SER A 15 -20.26 -15.14 14.14
CA SER A 15 -18.98 -15.67 13.72
C SER A 15 -18.64 -16.90 14.56
N LYS A 16 -18.21 -17.99 13.91
CA LYS A 16 -17.76 -19.22 14.60
C LYS A 16 -16.64 -18.95 15.61
N TYR A 17 -15.86 -17.89 15.41
CA TYR A 17 -14.65 -17.60 16.17
C TYR A 17 -14.78 -16.37 17.10
N THR A 18 -15.93 -15.70 17.12
CA THR A 18 -16.15 -14.57 18.03
C THR A 18 -17.63 -14.43 18.37
N LYS A 19 -17.92 -14.05 19.62
CA LYS A 19 -19.28 -13.69 20.05
C LYS A 19 -19.82 -12.44 19.34
N ARG A 20 -18.98 -11.73 18.59
CA ARG A 20 -19.36 -10.56 17.80
C ARG A 20 -20.06 -10.96 16.51
N VAL A 21 -21.08 -10.21 16.14
CA VAL A 21 -21.68 -10.23 14.81
C VAL A 21 -20.83 -9.36 13.89
N MET A 22 -20.48 -9.90 12.72
CA MET A 22 -19.74 -9.17 11.69
C MET A 22 -20.69 -8.21 10.98
N LEU A 23 -20.29 -6.95 10.77
CA LEU A 23 -21.21 -5.94 10.23
C LEU A 23 -21.72 -6.30 8.83
N LYS A 24 -20.90 -6.94 8.00
CA LYS A 24 -21.30 -7.44 6.68
C LYS A 24 -22.49 -8.42 6.75
N THR A 25 -22.65 -9.21 7.81
CA THR A 25 -23.79 -10.15 7.91
C THR A 25 -25.10 -9.47 8.31
N ILE A 26 -25.03 -8.23 8.81
CA ILE A 26 -26.19 -7.38 9.08
C ILE A 26 -26.49 -6.54 7.83
N LEU A 27 -25.50 -5.76 7.40
CA LEU A 27 -25.64 -4.72 6.37
C LEU A 27 -25.63 -5.28 4.94
N GLY A 28 -25.04 -6.45 4.71
CA GLY A 28 -24.95 -7.09 3.40
C GLY A 28 -26.17 -7.94 3.03
N ARG A 29 -27.22 -7.97 3.85
CA ARG A 29 -28.47 -8.67 3.55
C ARG A 29 -29.26 -7.92 2.48
N THR A 30 -30.08 -8.65 1.73
CA THR A 30 -30.97 -8.06 0.69
C THR A 30 -32.01 -7.11 1.27
N ASP A 31 -32.43 -7.32 2.51
CA ASP A 31 -33.32 -6.46 3.28
C ASP A 31 -32.58 -5.33 4.03
N GLY A 32 -31.27 -5.15 3.80
CA GLY A 32 -30.43 -4.17 4.51
C GLY A 32 -30.30 -4.41 6.01
N GLY A 33 -30.74 -5.56 6.52
CA GLY A 33 -30.75 -5.92 7.95
C GLY A 33 -32.10 -5.72 8.65
N VAL A 34 -33.16 -5.31 7.94
CA VAL A 34 -34.48 -5.03 8.53
C VAL A 34 -35.07 -6.26 9.23
N GLY A 35 -34.86 -7.47 8.70
CA GLY A 35 -35.29 -8.72 9.34
C GLY A 35 -34.59 -9.05 10.66
N LEU A 36 -33.59 -8.26 11.08
CA LEU A 36 -32.87 -8.42 12.35
C LEU A 36 -33.30 -7.40 13.41
N VAL A 37 -34.28 -6.53 13.12
CA VAL A 37 -34.81 -5.56 14.10
C VAL A 37 -35.33 -6.29 15.35
N ARG A 38 -35.08 -5.71 16.53
CA ARG A 38 -35.30 -6.26 17.88
C ARG A 38 -34.33 -7.34 18.33
N GLN A 39 -33.39 -7.79 17.48
CA GLN A 39 -32.35 -8.71 17.93
C GLN A 39 -31.28 -7.97 18.74
N SER A 40 -30.89 -8.55 19.86
CA SER A 40 -29.72 -8.10 20.63
C SER A 40 -28.45 -8.68 20.00
N VAL A 41 -27.48 -7.81 19.73
CA VAL A 41 -26.22 -8.19 19.09
C VAL A 41 -25.04 -7.55 19.80
N VAL A 42 -23.90 -8.23 19.74
CA VAL A 42 -22.61 -7.65 20.13
C VAL A 42 -21.83 -7.34 18.86
N ILE A 43 -21.44 -6.09 18.66
CA ILE A 43 -20.59 -5.67 17.55
C ILE A 43 -19.26 -5.13 18.08
N GLY A 44 -18.23 -5.08 17.23
CA GLY A 44 -17.02 -4.36 17.58
C GLY A 44 -16.29 -3.85 16.35
N GLY A 45 -15.67 -2.69 16.46
CA GLY A 45 -15.04 -2.01 15.34
C GLY A 45 -14.41 -0.69 15.77
N TRP A 46 -14.14 0.18 14.80
CA TRP A 46 -13.67 1.54 15.04
C TRP A 46 -14.67 2.58 14.53
N VAL A 47 -14.69 3.74 15.19
CA VAL A 47 -15.52 4.88 14.79
C VAL A 47 -14.91 5.55 13.55
N LYS A 48 -15.66 5.67 12.46
CA LYS A 48 -15.24 6.36 11.23
C LYS A 48 -15.66 7.82 11.18
N SER A 49 -16.79 8.12 11.80
CA SER A 49 -17.30 9.47 11.99
C SER A 49 -18.32 9.45 13.10
N SER A 50 -18.54 10.60 13.73
CA SER A 50 -19.48 10.75 14.83
C SER A 50 -20.15 12.12 14.78
N MET A 51 -21.32 12.22 15.41
CA MET A 51 -21.98 13.49 15.72
C MET A 51 -22.69 13.39 17.07
N GLU A 52 -22.89 14.53 17.73
CA GLU A 52 -23.61 14.60 19.01
C GLU A 52 -24.91 15.38 18.82
N ILE A 53 -26.02 14.81 19.31
CA ILE A 53 -27.32 15.47 19.36
C ILE A 53 -27.68 15.72 20.82
N ARG A 54 -27.89 16.98 21.19
CA ARG A 54 -28.34 17.35 22.54
C ARG A 54 -29.84 17.09 22.66
N LYS A 55 -30.27 16.45 23.76
CA LYS A 55 -31.69 16.32 24.07
C LYS A 55 -32.23 17.70 24.46
N GLN A 56 -33.40 18.07 23.95
CA GLN A 56 -34.04 19.32 24.38
C GLN A 56 -34.28 19.28 25.89
N PRO A 57 -34.04 20.38 26.62
CA PRO A 57 -34.35 20.42 28.04
C PRO A 57 -35.85 20.24 28.21
N VAL A 58 -36.24 19.21 28.98
CA VAL A 58 -37.63 19.08 29.46
C VAL A 58 -37.92 20.33 30.27
N THR A 59 -38.87 21.14 29.82
CA THR A 59 -39.34 22.31 30.56
C THR A 59 -39.88 21.83 31.91
N PRO A 60 -39.33 22.27 33.05
CA PRO A 60 -39.93 21.96 34.34
C PRO A 60 -41.35 22.57 34.39
N PRO A 61 -42.31 21.94 35.07
CA PRO A 61 -43.64 22.51 35.24
C PRO A 61 -43.54 23.89 35.92
N PRO A 62 -44.41 24.85 35.59
CA PRO A 62 -44.31 26.21 36.10
C PRO A 62 -44.37 26.20 37.63
N ALA A 63 -43.33 26.75 38.26
CA ALA A 63 -43.28 26.92 39.71
C ALA A 63 -44.38 27.91 40.17
N ALA A 64 -44.98 27.62 41.32
CA ALA A 64 -46.01 28.45 41.95
C ALA A 64 -45.51 29.89 42.19
N PRO A 65 -46.39 30.92 42.14
CA PRO A 65 -45.99 32.31 42.21
C PRO A 65 -45.47 32.67 43.61
N ALA A 66 -44.27 33.26 43.67
CA ALA A 66 -43.72 33.88 44.87
C ALA A 66 -44.30 35.28 45.09
N PRO A 67 -44.41 35.76 46.35
CA PRO A 67 -44.99 37.06 46.68
C PRO A 67 -44.03 38.23 46.34
N PRO A 68 -44.54 39.48 46.28
CA PRO A 68 -43.88 40.53 45.51
C PRO A 68 -43.04 41.53 46.35
N VAL A 69 -42.20 42.27 45.60
CA VAL A 69 -41.51 43.56 45.89
C VAL A 69 -40.29 43.43 46.83
N VAL A 70 -39.10 44.00 46.58
CA VAL A 70 -38.76 45.41 46.28
C VAL A 70 -37.43 45.54 45.52
N SER A 71 -37.40 46.44 44.53
CA SER A 71 -36.23 47.18 44.01
C SER A 71 -36.56 48.68 44.06
N PRO A 72 -35.64 49.66 43.90
CA PRO A 72 -34.22 49.58 43.51
C PRO A 72 -33.29 50.51 44.34
N LYS A 73 -31.96 50.41 44.16
CA LYS A 73 -31.08 51.59 44.23
C LYS A 73 -29.96 51.52 43.19
N ASP A 74 -29.67 52.70 42.68
CA ASP A 74 -28.97 53.06 41.46
C ASP A 74 -27.49 52.66 41.39
N VAL A 75 -27.10 52.36 40.16
CA VAL A 75 -25.71 52.22 39.71
C VAL A 75 -25.19 53.61 39.37
N THR A 76 -24.11 54.04 40.03
CA THR A 76 -23.39 55.27 39.65
C THR A 76 -22.26 54.95 38.67
N CYS A 77 -22.20 55.74 37.61
CA CYS A 77 -21.27 55.63 36.50
C CYS A 77 -19.87 56.17 36.90
N SER A 78 -19.06 55.36 37.60
CA SER A 78 -17.65 55.72 37.87
C SER A 78 -16.68 54.55 38.13
N GLU A 79 -17.06 53.29 37.93
CA GLU A 79 -16.14 52.14 38.10
C GLU A 79 -15.97 51.27 36.84
N VAL A 80 -16.16 51.85 35.65
CA VAL A 80 -15.94 51.18 34.35
C VAL A 80 -14.58 51.53 33.72
N PHE A 81 -13.73 52.35 34.36
CA PHE A 81 -12.49 52.86 33.76
C PHE A 81 -11.16 52.47 34.44
N GLN A 82 -11.11 51.36 35.20
CA GLN A 82 -9.84 50.87 35.78
C GLN A 82 -9.59 49.35 35.64
N SER A 83 -9.79 48.77 34.44
CA SER A 83 -9.30 47.40 34.18
C SER A 83 -8.77 47.12 32.77
N ARG A 84 -8.59 48.15 31.93
CA ARG A 84 -8.21 47.96 30.51
C ARG A 84 -6.99 48.74 30.03
N ILE A 85 -5.88 48.76 30.78
CA ILE A 85 -4.56 49.09 30.20
C ILE A 85 -3.48 48.20 30.86
N PRO A 86 -2.79 47.30 30.11
CA PRO A 86 -1.80 46.37 30.66
C PRO A 86 -0.44 47.00 31.08
N LEU A 87 -0.24 48.30 30.85
CA LEU A 87 1.09 48.92 30.93
C LEU A 87 1.53 49.33 32.36
N PHE A 88 0.60 49.47 33.31
CA PHE A 88 0.95 49.86 34.69
C PHE A 88 1.30 48.67 35.61
N ARG A 89 1.20 47.43 35.12
CA ARG A 89 1.56 46.23 35.91
C ARG A 89 3.07 46.02 36.03
N SER A 90 3.87 46.66 35.18
CA SER A 90 5.33 46.45 35.11
C SER A 90 6.15 47.42 35.97
N ILE A 91 5.54 48.45 36.58
CA ILE A 91 6.29 49.43 37.41
C ILE A 91 6.20 49.11 38.91
N MET A 92 5.20 48.36 39.38
CA MET A 92 5.11 47.94 40.79
C MET A 92 5.85 46.63 41.13
N LYS A 93 6.60 46.05 40.19
CA LYS A 93 7.49 44.89 40.46
C LYS A 93 8.93 45.26 40.85
N VAL A 94 9.27 46.55 40.89
CA VAL A 94 10.64 47.03 41.18
C VAL A 94 10.84 47.47 42.64
N PHE A 95 9.79 47.67 43.43
CA PHE A 95 9.93 47.96 44.86
C PHE A 95 9.29 46.86 45.70
N GLY A 96 10.11 45.91 46.11
CA GLY A 96 9.71 44.83 46.98
C GLY A 96 9.28 45.34 48.35
N ALA A 97 8.08 44.93 48.78
CA ALA A 97 7.70 44.85 50.18
C ALA A 97 6.42 44.00 50.32
N GLY A 98 6.45 43.02 51.23
CA GLY A 98 5.24 42.49 51.88
C GLY A 98 4.94 41.02 51.58
N GLU A 99 5.25 40.16 52.55
CA GLU A 99 4.69 38.81 52.68
C GLU A 99 3.16 38.86 52.70
N TYR A 100 2.50 38.22 51.73
CA TYR A 100 1.07 37.93 51.79
C TYR A 100 0.87 36.43 51.74
N ARG A 101 0.33 35.89 52.84
CA ARG A 101 -0.22 34.53 52.91
C ARG A 101 -1.28 34.36 51.81
N VAL A 102 -0.96 33.60 50.79
CA VAL A 102 -1.94 33.14 49.79
C VAL A 102 -2.86 32.14 50.50
N ARG A 103 -4.04 32.60 50.89
CA ARG A 103 -5.17 31.74 51.19
C ARG A 103 -5.62 31.17 49.84
N GLU A 104 -5.30 29.91 49.57
CA GLU A 104 -5.82 29.18 48.40
C GLU A 104 -7.35 29.27 48.42
N LYS A 105 -7.91 30.12 47.56
CA LYS A 105 -9.29 29.95 47.12
C LYS A 105 -9.27 28.76 46.17
N LEU A 106 -9.75 27.62 46.66
CA LEU A 106 -10.23 26.55 45.81
C LEU A 106 -11.36 27.15 44.97
N ASP A 107 -11.07 27.58 43.75
CA ASP A 107 -12.09 27.79 42.74
C ASP A 107 -12.67 26.41 42.42
N VAL A 108 -13.74 26.06 43.13
CA VAL A 108 -14.61 24.97 42.72
C VAL A 108 -15.25 25.43 41.43
N VAL A 109 -14.62 25.08 40.30
CA VAL A 109 -15.26 25.09 39.00
C VAL A 109 -16.43 24.11 39.13
N VAL A 110 -17.61 24.65 39.39
CA VAL A 110 -18.87 23.92 39.25
C VAL A 110 -18.96 23.55 37.77
N ARG A 111 -18.44 22.37 37.43
CA ARG A 111 -18.66 21.77 36.11
C ARG A 111 -20.17 21.60 35.99
N LYS A 112 -20.81 22.46 35.19
CA LYS A 112 -22.20 22.31 34.78
C LYS A 112 -22.37 20.84 34.36
N ALA A 113 -23.33 20.13 34.97
CA ALA A 113 -23.61 18.75 34.58
C ALA A 113 -23.81 18.71 33.06
N PRO A 114 -23.11 17.82 32.33
CA PRO A 114 -23.24 17.75 30.89
C PRO A 114 -24.73 17.54 30.55
N GLN A 115 -25.26 18.34 29.63
CA GLN A 115 -26.64 18.18 29.20
C GLN A 115 -26.80 16.79 28.57
N PRO A 116 -27.92 16.08 28.83
CA PRO A 116 -28.16 14.78 28.24
C PRO A 116 -28.05 14.86 26.71
N SER A 117 -27.22 14.00 26.13
CA SER A 117 -26.99 13.96 24.69
C SER A 117 -26.93 12.52 24.19
N VAL A 118 -27.04 12.36 22.88
CA VAL A 118 -26.88 11.09 22.18
C VAL A 118 -25.75 11.26 21.18
N SER A 119 -24.71 10.43 21.31
CA SER A 119 -23.66 10.29 20.32
C SER A 119 -24.10 9.31 19.24
N ILE A 120 -24.14 9.77 17.99
CA ILE A 120 -24.37 8.93 16.82
C ILE A 120 -23.00 8.56 16.25
N LEU A 121 -22.66 7.28 16.30
CA LEU A 121 -21.38 6.75 15.82
C LEU A 121 -21.61 5.97 14.52
N GLN A 122 -20.74 6.21 13.54
CA GLN A 122 -20.63 5.36 12.36
C GLN A 122 -19.50 4.36 12.58
N VAL A 123 -19.86 3.13 12.93
CA VAL A 123 -18.91 2.07 13.31
C VAL A 123 -18.63 1.18 12.12
N SER A 124 -17.35 0.85 11.92
CA SER A 124 -16.91 -0.11 10.90
C SER A 124 -15.97 -1.14 11.52
N ASP A 125 -16.09 -2.38 11.09
CA ASP A 125 -15.19 -3.49 11.43
C ASP A 125 -14.31 -3.91 10.24
N GLY A 126 -14.40 -3.19 9.11
CA GLY A 126 -13.68 -3.48 7.87
C GLY A 126 -14.29 -4.59 7.00
N SER A 127 -15.36 -5.25 7.44
CA SER A 127 -15.96 -6.37 6.70
C SER A 127 -16.71 -5.95 5.43
N CYS A 128 -17.27 -4.75 5.41
CA CYS A 128 -18.04 -4.17 4.29
C CYS A 128 -17.68 -2.68 4.09
N VAL A 129 -18.22 -2.07 3.01
CA VAL A 129 -18.05 -0.62 2.76
C VAL A 129 -18.88 0.19 3.75
N THR A 130 -20.12 -0.25 3.94
CA THR A 130 -21.12 0.42 4.76
C THR A 130 -20.75 0.36 6.24
N SER A 131 -21.06 1.42 6.98
CA SER A 131 -20.87 1.49 8.43
C SER A 131 -22.21 1.38 9.13
N LEU A 132 -22.22 0.74 10.30
CA LEU A 132 -23.41 0.63 11.12
C LEU A 132 -23.55 1.90 11.96
N GLN A 133 -24.75 2.49 11.92
CA GLN A 133 -25.10 3.60 12.80
C GLN A 133 -25.38 3.04 14.20
N VAL A 134 -24.75 3.64 15.21
CA VAL A 134 -24.90 3.25 16.61
C VAL A 134 -25.25 4.48 17.45
N LEU A 135 -26.30 4.39 18.24
CA LEU A 135 -26.74 5.42 19.16
C LEU A 135 -26.22 5.12 20.56
N VAL A 136 -25.46 6.05 21.15
CA VAL A 136 -24.90 5.93 22.49
C VAL A 136 -25.39 7.09 23.35
N ASP A 137 -26.13 6.78 24.41
CA ASP A 137 -26.55 7.79 25.37
C ASP A 137 -25.36 8.30 26.19
N SER A 138 -25.30 9.61 26.45
CA SER A 138 -24.34 10.24 27.35
C SER A 138 -24.30 9.61 28.75
N ALA A 139 -25.39 8.97 29.19
CA ALA A 139 -25.45 8.19 30.44
C ALA A 139 -24.65 6.88 30.38
N LEU A 140 -24.44 6.31 29.18
CA LEU A 140 -23.66 5.07 28.98
C LEU A 140 -22.17 5.36 28.82
N ALA A 141 -21.81 6.39 28.05
CA ALA A 141 -20.42 6.78 27.84
C ALA A 141 -20.27 8.27 27.56
N ASN A 142 -19.15 8.85 28.00
CA ASN A 142 -18.85 10.24 27.73
C ASN A 142 -18.55 10.44 26.21
N PRO A 143 -19.25 11.36 25.52
CA PRO A 143 -19.01 11.64 24.10
C PRO A 143 -17.54 11.87 23.75
N CYS A 144 -16.77 12.57 24.59
CA CYS A 144 -15.34 12.83 24.37
C CYS A 144 -14.48 11.56 24.28
N GLN A 145 -14.92 10.45 24.87
CA GLN A 145 -14.18 9.18 24.86
C GLN A 145 -14.52 8.31 23.65
N VAL A 146 -15.75 8.38 23.13
CA VAL A 146 -16.24 7.45 22.11
C VAL A 146 -16.31 8.08 20.71
N MET A 147 -16.46 9.39 20.61
CA MET A 147 -16.60 10.09 19.34
C MET A 147 -15.32 10.23 18.48
N PRO A 148 -14.09 10.29 19.04
CA PRO A 148 -12.90 10.50 18.20
C PRO A 148 -12.76 9.44 17.11
N THR A 149 -12.42 9.87 15.90
CA THR A 149 -12.23 8.97 14.74
C THR A 149 -11.11 7.98 15.03
N GLY A 150 -11.35 6.69 14.77
CA GLY A 150 -10.42 5.60 15.03
C GLY A 150 -10.60 4.91 16.38
N THR A 151 -11.42 5.46 17.28
CA THR A 151 -11.71 4.87 18.60
C THR A 151 -12.27 3.47 18.44
N CYS A 152 -11.65 2.49 19.11
CA CYS A 152 -12.09 1.10 19.08
C CYS A 152 -13.16 0.87 20.16
N VAL A 153 -14.30 0.32 19.76
CA VAL A 153 -15.46 0.09 20.61
C VAL A 153 -15.96 -1.36 20.49
N LEU A 154 -16.47 -1.90 21.59
CA LEU A 154 -17.26 -3.12 21.64
C LEU A 154 -18.62 -2.74 22.23
N ILE A 155 -19.70 -3.05 21.52
CA ILE A 155 -21.05 -2.55 21.83
C ILE A 155 -22.02 -3.73 21.84
N GLU A 156 -22.75 -3.86 22.94
CA GLU A 156 -23.93 -4.72 23.06
C GLU A 156 -25.16 -3.82 22.99
N GLY A 157 -26.14 -4.19 22.18
CA GLY A 157 -27.34 -3.39 22.02
C GLY A 157 -28.38 -4.07 21.13
N VAL A 158 -29.48 -3.36 20.89
CA VAL A 158 -30.63 -3.87 20.14
C VAL A 158 -30.73 -3.17 18.79
N LEU A 159 -30.88 -3.95 17.72
CA LEU A 159 -31.11 -3.41 16.38
C LEU A 159 -32.53 -2.83 16.28
N GLN A 160 -32.66 -1.64 15.69
CA GLN A 160 -33.94 -0.96 15.52
C GLN A 160 -34.06 -0.31 14.14
N GLN A 161 -35.30 0.03 13.78
CA GLN A 161 -35.53 0.88 12.62
C GLN A 161 -34.94 2.28 12.89
N PRO A 162 -34.34 2.92 11.88
CA PRO A 162 -33.72 4.23 12.04
C PRO A 162 -34.71 5.28 12.55
N SER A 163 -34.33 5.98 13.60
CA SER A 163 -35.10 7.09 14.18
C SER A 163 -35.23 8.31 13.25
N MET A 164 -34.37 8.43 12.24
CA MET A 164 -34.41 9.49 11.23
C MET A 164 -34.47 8.90 9.82
N GLN A 165 -35.30 9.47 8.93
CA GLN A 165 -35.26 9.13 7.51
C GLN A 165 -33.88 9.42 6.93
N GLY A 166 -33.22 8.39 6.39
CA GLY A 166 -31.83 8.48 5.96
C GLY A 166 -31.41 7.32 5.08
N LYS A 167 -30.10 7.18 4.86
CA LYS A 167 -29.51 6.13 4.00
C LYS A 167 -29.39 4.77 4.68
N HIS A 168 -29.58 4.69 5.99
CA HIS A 168 -29.42 3.46 6.76
C HIS A 168 -30.78 2.74 6.85
N TYR A 169 -30.77 1.42 6.74
CA TYR A 169 -31.97 0.59 6.90
C TYR A 169 -32.17 0.13 8.36
N VAL A 170 -31.09 0.13 9.16
CA VAL A 170 -31.08 -0.28 10.58
C VAL A 170 -30.10 0.61 11.33
N GLU A 171 -30.35 0.78 12.63
CA GLU A 171 -29.38 1.32 13.59
C GLU A 171 -29.31 0.43 14.84
N LEU A 172 -28.23 0.56 15.61
CA LEU A 172 -28.05 -0.14 16.88
C LEU A 172 -28.25 0.84 18.04
N GLN A 173 -29.23 0.58 18.90
CA GLN A 173 -29.35 1.28 20.18
C GLN A 173 -28.42 0.60 21.18
N ALA A 174 -27.37 1.30 21.63
CA ALA A 174 -26.42 0.73 22.58
C ALA A 174 -27.07 0.56 23.96
N GLU A 175 -26.82 -0.59 24.58
CA GLU A 175 -27.19 -0.90 25.97
C GLU A 175 -25.94 -0.99 26.85
N LYS A 176 -24.85 -1.53 26.30
CA LYS A 176 -23.52 -1.53 26.93
C LYS A 176 -22.46 -1.17 25.91
N ILE A 177 -21.47 -0.40 26.35
CA ILE A 177 -20.33 -0.02 25.52
C ILE A 177 -19.04 -0.16 26.32
N LEU A 178 -18.07 -0.84 25.73
CA LEU A 178 -16.71 -0.93 26.21
C LEU A 178 -15.80 -0.20 25.22
N HIS A 179 -15.18 0.89 25.66
CA HIS A 179 -14.14 1.57 24.91
C HIS A 179 -12.82 0.83 25.11
N LEU A 180 -12.24 0.30 24.03
CA LEU A 180 -11.05 -0.57 24.10
C LEU A 180 -9.75 0.19 23.88
N GLY A 181 -9.76 1.21 23.02
CA GLY A 181 -8.57 2.00 22.69
C GLY A 181 -8.95 3.42 22.34
N LEU A 182 -8.50 4.37 23.17
CA LEU A 182 -8.68 5.80 22.97
C LEU A 182 -7.77 6.32 21.87
N VAL A 183 -8.23 7.34 21.16
CA VAL A 183 -7.46 8.00 20.11
C VAL A 183 -7.20 9.45 20.49
N ASP A 184 -5.92 9.83 20.49
CA ASP A 184 -5.52 11.23 20.48
C ASP A 184 -5.73 11.79 19.07
N GLU A 185 -6.83 12.53 18.88
CA GLU A 185 -7.25 13.07 17.59
C GLU A 185 -6.18 13.95 16.94
N SER A 186 -5.34 14.61 17.75
CA SER A 186 -4.26 15.47 17.26
C SER A 186 -3.10 14.69 16.64
N LYS A 187 -2.89 13.45 17.07
CA LYS A 187 -1.78 12.59 16.63
C LYS A 187 -2.21 11.52 15.63
N TYR A 188 -3.50 11.19 15.59
CA TYR A 188 -3.98 10.13 14.72
C TYR A 188 -3.96 10.54 13.25
N PRO A 189 -3.19 9.87 12.36
CA PRO A 189 -3.03 10.33 10.98
C PRO A 189 -4.35 10.44 10.21
N LEU A 190 -5.33 9.58 10.53
CA LEU A 190 -6.62 9.52 9.84
C LEU A 190 -7.71 10.44 10.45
N SER A 191 -7.39 11.26 11.45
CA SER A 191 -8.34 12.24 11.99
C SER A 191 -8.66 13.36 10.98
N LYS A 192 -7.72 13.65 10.07
CA LYS A 192 -7.89 14.66 9.03
C LYS A 192 -8.92 14.21 7.98
N LYS A 193 -9.84 15.11 7.63
CA LYS A 193 -10.82 14.87 6.57
C LYS A 193 -10.13 14.85 5.21
N ARG A 194 -10.30 13.74 4.47
CA ARG A 194 -9.83 13.50 3.09
C ARG A 194 -8.31 13.58 2.92
N LEU A 195 -7.66 12.43 3.04
CA LEU A 195 -6.23 12.27 2.77
C LEU A 195 -6.00 11.76 1.34
N PRO A 196 -5.06 12.33 0.58
CA PRO A 196 -4.59 11.75 -0.68
C PRO A 196 -4.01 10.34 -0.46
N LEU A 197 -4.12 9.47 -1.47
CA LEU A 197 -3.57 8.11 -1.41
C LEU A 197 -2.06 8.11 -1.17
N GLU A 198 -1.34 9.06 -1.78
CA GLU A 198 0.10 9.21 -1.60
C GLU A 198 0.48 9.46 -0.14
N SER A 199 -0.22 10.35 0.56
CA SER A 199 0.01 10.61 1.99
C SER A 199 -0.36 9.42 2.89
N LEU A 200 -1.28 8.55 2.44
CA LEU A 200 -1.62 7.33 3.17
C LEU A 200 -0.51 6.28 3.11
N ARG A 201 0.43 6.37 2.14
CA ARG A 201 1.56 5.43 2.01
C ARG A 201 2.51 5.54 3.21
N ASP A 202 2.67 6.73 3.77
CA ASP A 202 3.50 7.00 4.96
C ASP A 202 2.86 6.49 6.27
N CYS A 203 1.59 6.06 6.23
CA CYS A 203 0.91 5.42 7.34
C CYS A 203 0.25 4.09 6.91
N SER A 204 1.03 3.28 6.17
CA SER A 204 0.57 2.01 5.58
C SER A 204 -0.10 1.05 6.59
N HIS A 205 0.29 1.11 7.86
CA HIS A 205 -0.29 0.30 8.94
C HIS A 205 -1.70 0.75 9.37
N PHE A 206 -2.08 2.01 9.12
CA PHE A 206 -3.41 2.54 9.43
C PHE A 206 -4.31 2.69 8.20
N ARG A 207 -3.76 2.92 7.01
CA ARG A 207 -4.55 3.20 5.80
C ARG A 207 -5.66 2.19 5.47
N PRO A 208 -5.59 0.88 5.81
CA PRO A 208 -6.72 -0.04 5.61
C PRO A 208 -8.00 0.34 6.38
N ARG A 209 -7.93 1.26 7.36
CA ARG A 209 -9.12 1.80 8.03
C ARG A 209 -9.87 2.84 7.20
N THR A 210 -9.29 3.31 6.11
CA THR A 210 -9.97 4.17 5.13
C THR A 210 -10.83 3.33 4.19
N THR A 211 -11.96 3.87 3.73
CA THR A 211 -12.88 3.12 2.86
C THR A 211 -12.21 2.66 1.56
N THR A 212 -11.44 3.55 0.91
CA THR A 212 -10.77 3.24 -0.35
C THR A 212 -9.82 2.06 -0.23
N VAL A 213 -8.89 2.10 0.73
CA VAL A 213 -7.91 1.01 0.87
C VAL A 213 -8.60 -0.27 1.34
N ALA A 214 -9.57 -0.20 2.26
CA ALA A 214 -10.34 -1.38 2.68
C ALA A 214 -11.03 -2.07 1.50
N SER A 215 -11.67 -1.30 0.61
CA SER A 215 -12.31 -1.83 -0.60
C SER A 215 -11.32 -2.49 -1.54
N VAL A 216 -10.17 -1.85 -1.76
CA VAL A 216 -9.10 -2.41 -2.60
C VAL A 216 -8.57 -3.72 -2.00
N MET A 217 -8.35 -3.80 -0.69
CA MET A 217 -7.89 -5.03 -0.03
C MET A 217 -8.93 -6.16 -0.11
N ARG A 218 -10.23 -5.85 -0.03
CA ARG A 218 -11.31 -6.85 -0.22
C ARG A 218 -11.41 -7.34 -1.67
N ILE A 219 -11.25 -6.44 -2.65
CA ILE A 219 -11.18 -6.81 -4.07
C ILE A 219 -9.93 -7.66 -4.33
N HIS A 220 -8.78 -7.27 -3.79
CA HIS A 220 -7.53 -8.03 -3.89
C HIS A 220 -7.69 -9.43 -3.30
N ASN A 221 -8.23 -9.57 -2.09
CA ASN A 221 -8.54 -10.87 -1.49
C ASN A 221 -9.44 -11.74 -2.39
N SER A 222 -10.45 -11.13 -3.00
CA SER A 222 -11.38 -11.84 -3.88
C SER A 222 -10.72 -12.28 -5.19
N LEU A 223 -9.79 -11.48 -5.73
CA LEU A 223 -8.96 -11.86 -6.88
C LEU A 223 -8.02 -13.02 -6.53
N THR A 224 -7.39 -12.98 -5.36
CA THR A 224 -6.54 -14.07 -4.86
C THR A 224 -7.34 -15.37 -4.75
N TRP A 225 -8.54 -15.30 -4.14
CA TRP A 225 -9.41 -16.47 -4.02
C TRP A 225 -9.91 -16.97 -5.39
N ALA A 226 -10.37 -16.07 -6.27
CA ALA A 226 -10.83 -16.42 -7.61
C ALA A 226 -9.71 -17.06 -8.45
N THR A 227 -8.46 -16.65 -8.25
CA THR A 227 -7.29 -17.27 -8.87
C THR A 227 -7.19 -18.74 -8.49
N HIS A 228 -7.17 -19.05 -7.20
CA HIS A 228 -7.12 -20.43 -6.74
C HIS A 228 -8.34 -21.24 -7.21
N ALA A 229 -9.54 -20.65 -7.12
CA ALA A 229 -10.77 -21.30 -7.55
C ALA A 229 -10.73 -21.66 -9.04
N PHE A 230 -10.33 -20.75 -9.92
CA PHE A 230 -10.23 -21.02 -11.37
C PHE A 230 -9.35 -22.24 -11.64
N PHE A 231 -8.11 -22.21 -11.17
CA PHE A 231 -7.15 -23.27 -11.48
C PHE A 231 -7.55 -24.61 -10.87
N GLN A 232 -8.03 -24.63 -9.61
CA GLN A 232 -8.46 -25.87 -8.97
C GLN A 232 -9.74 -26.45 -9.59
N ASP A 233 -10.70 -25.60 -9.96
CA ASP A 233 -11.92 -26.03 -10.66
C ASP A 233 -11.60 -26.62 -12.06
N GLN A 234 -10.50 -26.20 -12.68
CA GLN A 234 -9.98 -26.74 -13.95
C GLN A 234 -8.98 -27.90 -13.76
N GLY A 235 -8.82 -28.42 -12.54
CA GLY A 235 -7.97 -29.57 -12.24
C GLY A 235 -6.46 -29.29 -12.14
N PHE A 236 -6.04 -28.02 -12.08
CA PHE A 236 -4.63 -27.68 -11.88
C PHE A 236 -4.23 -27.89 -10.41
N LEU A 237 -2.99 -28.33 -10.20
CA LEU A 237 -2.42 -28.49 -8.86
C LEU A 237 -1.59 -27.27 -8.45
N HIS A 238 -1.83 -26.78 -7.24
CA HIS A 238 -1.03 -25.70 -6.67
C HIS A 238 0.32 -26.22 -6.18
N VAL A 239 1.40 -25.62 -6.68
CA VAL A 239 2.79 -25.97 -6.39
C VAL A 239 3.53 -24.78 -5.78
N GLN A 240 4.19 -25.02 -4.66
CA GLN A 240 5.11 -24.06 -4.07
C GLN A 240 6.49 -24.20 -4.72
N VAL A 241 6.94 -23.14 -5.39
CA VAL A 241 8.27 -23.08 -6.03
C VAL A 241 9.27 -22.35 -5.14
N PRO A 242 10.58 -22.65 -5.24
CA PRO A 242 11.62 -21.99 -4.44
C PRO A 242 11.65 -20.47 -4.66
N ILE A 243 11.77 -19.71 -3.57
CA ILE A 243 11.98 -18.26 -3.62
C ILE A 243 13.47 -17.92 -3.77
N ILE A 244 14.34 -18.62 -3.05
CA ILE A 244 15.78 -18.48 -3.19
C ILE A 244 16.23 -19.41 -4.30
N THR A 245 16.98 -18.89 -5.27
CA THR A 245 17.46 -19.66 -6.41
C THR A 245 18.89 -19.29 -6.78
N SER A 246 19.63 -20.25 -7.33
CA SER A 246 20.87 -19.95 -8.05
C SER A 246 20.64 -19.67 -9.53
N THR A 247 19.49 -20.04 -10.11
CA THR A 247 19.23 -19.96 -11.56
C THR A 247 18.73 -18.58 -11.98
N ASP A 248 19.13 -18.14 -13.16
CA ASP A 248 18.54 -16.98 -13.81
C ASP A 248 17.56 -17.42 -14.89
N SER A 249 16.27 -17.32 -14.61
CA SER A 249 15.26 -17.69 -15.60
C SER A 249 15.14 -16.65 -16.71
N GLU A 250 15.13 -15.35 -16.39
CA GLU A 250 14.87 -14.31 -17.40
C GLU A 250 16.14 -13.89 -18.16
N GLY A 251 17.32 -14.00 -17.58
CA GLY A 251 18.62 -13.72 -18.21
C GLY A 251 18.95 -12.23 -18.41
N PHE A 252 17.98 -11.33 -18.21
CA PHE A 252 18.12 -9.89 -18.48
C PHE A 252 17.68 -8.99 -17.31
N SER A 253 17.15 -9.54 -16.21
CA SER A 253 16.66 -8.74 -15.09
C SER A 253 17.68 -8.57 -13.97
N GLU A 254 17.68 -7.39 -13.34
CA GLU A 254 18.46 -7.14 -12.13
C GLU A 254 17.84 -7.94 -10.96
N LYS A 255 18.68 -8.67 -10.21
CA LYS A 255 18.26 -9.59 -9.14
C LYS A 255 18.78 -9.15 -7.78
N PHE A 256 18.01 -9.44 -6.72
CA PHE A 256 18.49 -9.28 -5.36
C PHE A 256 19.41 -10.46 -4.97
N LEU A 257 20.66 -10.16 -4.60
CA LEU A 257 21.59 -11.12 -4.03
C LEU A 257 21.16 -11.49 -2.60
N VAL A 258 21.09 -12.80 -2.32
CA VAL A 258 20.86 -13.34 -0.98
C VAL A 258 22.17 -13.91 -0.48
N THR A 259 22.71 -13.35 0.62
CA THR A 259 24.02 -13.73 1.16
C THR A 259 24.07 -13.60 2.68
N THR A 260 24.83 -14.49 3.33
CA THR A 260 25.18 -14.44 4.76
C THR A 260 26.61 -13.96 5.00
N LEU A 261 27.36 -13.64 3.95
CA LEU A 261 28.76 -13.24 4.07
C LEU A 261 28.93 -11.86 4.73
N LEU A 262 27.92 -10.99 4.65
CA LEU A 262 27.96 -9.64 5.21
C LEU A 262 27.87 -9.59 6.74
N SER A 263 27.26 -10.61 7.37
CA SER A 263 27.08 -10.66 8.83
C SER A 263 28.32 -11.17 9.57
N LYS A 264 29.21 -11.92 8.89
CA LYS A 264 30.45 -12.45 9.48
C LYS A 264 31.57 -11.40 9.64
N GLY A 265 31.39 -10.19 9.10
CA GLY A 265 32.36 -9.10 9.19
C GLY A 265 32.10 -8.09 10.32
N LYS A 266 31.22 -8.40 11.28
CA LYS A 266 30.82 -7.49 12.36
C LYS A 266 31.03 -8.10 13.75
N GLU A 267 32.27 -8.17 14.21
CA GLU A 267 32.51 -7.87 15.63
C GLU A 267 32.20 -6.38 15.79
N TYR A 268 31.08 -6.07 16.43
CA TYR A 268 30.59 -4.71 16.58
C TYR A 268 31.42 -3.98 17.65
N ASP A 269 32.28 -3.05 17.24
CA ASP A 269 32.70 -1.95 18.10
C ASP A 269 31.45 -1.20 18.56
N GLN A 270 31.21 -1.19 19.86
CA GLN A 270 30.15 -0.43 20.51
C GLN A 270 30.39 1.06 20.30
N ILE A 271 29.76 1.67 19.30
CA ILE A 271 29.70 3.12 19.17
C ILE A 271 28.41 3.59 19.84
N SER A 272 28.56 4.16 21.03
CA SER A 272 27.55 4.93 21.75
C SER A 272 27.02 6.09 20.90
N PRO A 273 25.74 6.49 21.06
CA PRO A 273 25.15 7.56 20.26
C PRO A 273 25.72 8.91 20.68
N ALA A 274 26.65 9.45 19.91
CA ALA A 274 27.08 10.84 20.05
C ALA A 274 26.25 11.73 19.12
N GLU A 275 25.65 12.74 19.74
CA GLU A 275 24.75 13.75 19.21
C GLU A 275 25.25 14.39 17.90
N ASN A 276 24.40 14.34 16.86
CA ASN A 276 24.60 15.07 15.62
C ASN A 276 24.20 16.54 15.79
N ALA A 277 25.18 17.42 15.97
CA ALA A 277 25.07 18.83 15.59
C ALA A 277 26.00 19.05 14.39
N GLY A 278 25.41 19.18 13.19
CA GLY A 278 26.14 19.34 11.94
C GLY A 278 26.85 20.70 11.84
N VAL A 279 28.17 20.68 11.72
CA VAL A 279 28.98 21.84 11.33
C VAL A 279 29.67 21.48 10.01
N SER A 280 29.41 22.24 8.93
CA SER A 280 30.01 22.01 7.60
C SER A 280 31.51 22.38 7.60
N VAL A 281 32.34 21.57 6.95
CA VAL A 281 33.79 21.82 6.77
C VAL A 281 34.04 23.11 5.99
N GLU A 282 33.15 23.49 5.06
CA GLU A 282 33.25 24.77 4.35
C GLU A 282 33.06 25.97 5.28
N ALA A 283 32.15 25.87 6.26
CA ALA A 283 31.93 26.93 7.24
C ALA A 283 33.16 27.15 8.14
N ILE A 284 33.87 26.08 8.51
CA ILE A 284 35.09 26.18 9.34
C ILE A 284 36.26 26.75 8.52
N ARG A 285 36.39 26.39 7.23
CA ARG A 285 37.40 27.00 6.33
C ARG A 285 37.17 28.50 6.12
N ALA A 286 35.91 28.93 6.03
CA ALA A 286 35.58 30.36 5.98
C ALA A 286 35.99 31.08 7.28
N SER A 287 35.74 30.46 8.44
CA SER A 287 36.17 30.98 9.75
C SER A 287 37.69 31.08 9.89
N ILE A 288 38.45 30.10 9.36
CA ILE A 288 39.92 30.16 9.32
C ILE A 288 40.38 31.40 8.53
N LYS A 289 39.79 31.67 7.37
CA LYS A 289 40.17 32.82 6.53
C LYS A 289 39.96 34.15 7.26
N GLU A 290 38.86 34.27 7.99
CA GLU A 290 38.56 35.45 8.81
C GLU A 290 39.51 35.59 10.00
N LYS A 291 39.78 34.50 10.72
CA LYS A 291 40.73 34.49 11.85
C LYS A 291 42.16 34.79 11.42
N THR A 292 42.60 34.31 10.25
CA THR A 292 43.93 34.64 9.68
C THR A 292 44.03 36.14 9.39
N LYS A 293 43.01 36.74 8.77
CA LYS A 293 42.98 38.18 8.51
C LYS A 293 43.06 38.99 9.81
N LYS A 294 42.38 38.53 10.86
CA LYS A 294 42.43 39.16 12.19
C LYS A 294 43.80 39.06 12.85
N VAL A 295 44.51 37.93 12.69
CA VAL A 295 45.90 37.79 13.15
C VAL A 295 46.85 38.71 12.37
N GLU A 296 46.68 38.86 11.06
CA GLU A 296 47.47 39.78 10.23
C GLU A 296 47.24 41.26 10.57
N GLU A 297 46.01 41.63 10.91
CA GLU A 297 45.67 43.00 11.34
C GLU A 297 46.27 43.32 12.71
N LEU A 298 46.17 42.37 13.65
CA LEU A 298 46.75 42.48 14.98
C LEU A 298 48.29 42.42 14.98
N SER A 299 48.92 41.82 13.97
CA SER A 299 50.39 41.80 13.85
C SER A 299 50.96 43.09 13.25
N ARG A 300 50.15 43.84 12.48
CA ARG A 300 50.50 45.18 11.97
C ARG A 300 50.33 46.29 13.00
N THR A 301 49.48 46.07 14.00
CA THR A 301 49.20 47.03 15.07
C THR A 301 49.92 46.60 16.36
N ASN A 302 50.97 47.31 16.76
CA ASN A 302 51.75 47.01 17.99
C ASN A 302 50.96 47.24 19.32
N SER A 303 49.62 47.30 19.27
CA SER A 303 48.78 47.84 20.33
C SER A 303 48.23 46.81 21.31
N ASN A 304 48.36 45.49 21.09
CA ASN A 304 47.95 44.51 22.10
C ASN A 304 48.57 43.11 21.87
N LYS A 305 49.71 42.82 22.55
CA LYS A 305 50.42 41.53 22.42
C LYS A 305 49.60 40.33 22.93
N GLU A 306 48.80 40.51 23.97
CA GLU A 306 47.97 39.43 24.52
C GLU A 306 46.84 39.04 23.55
N ALA A 307 46.21 40.03 22.92
CA ALA A 307 45.18 39.79 21.91
C ALA A 307 45.74 39.06 20.68
N LEU A 308 46.97 39.38 20.26
CA LEU A 308 47.65 38.68 19.17
C LEU A 308 47.91 37.21 19.51
N VAL A 309 48.40 36.92 20.72
CA VAL A 309 48.65 35.55 21.18
C VAL A 309 47.34 34.74 21.28
N ALA A 310 46.27 35.34 21.80
CA ALA A 310 44.96 34.71 21.86
C ALA A 310 44.39 34.39 20.46
N ALA A 311 44.51 35.33 19.52
CA ALA A 311 44.07 35.14 18.14
C ALA A 311 44.89 34.05 17.41
N GLN A 312 46.21 33.97 17.66
CA GLN A 312 47.07 32.92 17.11
C GLN A 312 46.71 31.53 17.69
N GLN A 313 46.43 31.44 18.98
CA GLN A 313 46.01 30.18 19.61
C GLN A 313 44.64 29.71 19.09
N ASP A 314 43.70 30.62 18.90
CA ASP A 314 42.37 30.31 18.36
C ASP A 314 42.44 29.86 16.89
N LEU A 315 43.27 30.53 16.08
CA LEU A 315 43.56 30.10 14.71
C LEU A 315 44.20 28.70 14.69
N LYS A 316 45.15 28.42 15.59
CA LYS A 316 45.79 27.11 15.72
C LYS A 316 44.77 26.01 16.06
N LYS A 317 43.91 26.23 17.06
CA LYS A 317 42.85 25.27 17.44
C LYS A 317 41.87 25.02 16.29
N THR A 318 41.50 26.07 15.54
CA THR A 318 40.58 25.96 14.41
C THR A 318 41.19 25.16 13.26
N ASN A 319 42.48 25.38 12.96
CA ASN A 319 43.22 24.60 11.97
C ASN A 319 43.36 23.13 12.38
N GLU A 320 43.61 22.86 13.66
CA GLU A 320 43.71 21.50 14.20
C GLU A 320 42.37 20.77 14.12
N LEU A 321 41.25 21.46 14.41
CA LEU A 321 39.90 20.93 14.25
C LEU A 321 39.58 20.57 12.80
N VAL A 322 39.94 21.43 11.84
CA VAL A 322 39.78 21.10 10.40
C VAL A 322 40.64 19.93 10.00
N SER A 323 41.89 19.86 10.47
CA SER A 323 42.76 18.72 10.18
C SER A 323 42.19 17.39 10.72
N GLN A 324 41.60 17.40 11.92
CA GLN A 324 40.91 16.24 12.50
C GLN A 324 39.64 15.86 11.73
N LEU A 325 38.85 16.84 11.29
CA LEU A 325 37.64 16.60 10.49
C LEU A 325 37.96 16.11 9.08
N GLU A 326 39.02 16.63 8.46
CA GLU A 326 39.54 16.17 7.17
C GLU A 326 40.17 14.78 7.28
N ALA A 327 40.87 14.47 8.38
CA ALA A 327 41.36 13.13 8.66
C ALA A 327 40.20 12.13 8.80
N ARG A 328 39.12 12.51 9.52
CA ARG A 328 37.86 11.73 9.61
C ARG A 328 37.14 11.60 8.27
N GLN A 329 37.14 12.64 7.43
CA GLN A 329 36.62 12.55 6.06
C GLN A 329 37.49 11.64 5.18
N LYS A 330 38.82 11.67 5.31
CA LYS A 330 39.73 10.74 4.62
C LYS A 330 39.55 9.30 5.07
N THR A 331 39.22 9.04 6.35
CA THR A 331 38.85 7.69 6.83
C THR A 331 37.49 7.25 6.29
N LYS A 332 36.57 8.18 5.99
CA LYS A 332 35.28 7.90 5.32
C LYS A 332 35.37 7.87 3.78
N SER A 333 36.35 8.55 3.17
CA SER A 333 36.59 8.59 1.73
C SER A 333 37.60 7.56 1.25
N GLY A 334 38.27 6.88 2.19
CA GLY A 334 39.13 5.72 1.96
C GLY A 334 38.36 4.40 1.95
N ILE A 335 37.14 4.37 1.40
CA ILE A 335 36.67 3.12 0.80
C ILE A 335 37.40 3.04 -0.54
N THR A 336 38.65 2.58 -0.50
CA THR A 336 39.18 1.84 -1.64
C THR A 336 38.15 0.75 -1.90
N ILE A 337 37.45 0.80 -3.04
CA ILE A 337 36.73 -0.37 -3.51
C ILE A 337 37.84 -1.34 -3.95
N GLU A 338 38.49 -1.97 -2.97
CA GLU A 338 38.85 -3.36 -3.18
C GLU A 338 37.54 -4.01 -3.60
N THR A 339 37.47 -4.48 -4.83
CA THR A 339 36.47 -5.47 -5.23
C THR A 339 36.66 -6.61 -4.24
N ARG A 340 35.96 -6.55 -3.10
CA ARG A 340 35.83 -7.65 -2.15
C ARG A 340 35.20 -8.76 -2.96
N GLN A 341 36.05 -9.60 -3.54
CA GLN A 341 35.63 -10.75 -4.29
C GLN A 341 35.12 -11.71 -3.21
N PHE A 342 33.80 -11.72 -3.04
CA PHE A 342 33.17 -12.60 -2.08
C PHE A 342 33.40 -14.03 -2.54
N ASP A 343 34.05 -14.80 -1.69
CA ASP A 343 34.17 -16.24 -1.87
C ASP A 343 32.82 -16.89 -1.51
N PHE A 344 31.94 -17.01 -2.51
CA PHE A 344 30.61 -17.58 -2.35
C PHE A 344 30.63 -19.07 -1.96
N SER A 345 31.77 -19.76 -2.04
CA SER A 345 31.89 -21.12 -1.50
C SER A 345 31.69 -21.16 0.03
N LYS A 346 31.91 -20.02 0.71
CA LYS A 346 31.73 -19.84 2.16
C LYS A 346 30.37 -19.27 2.55
N ASP A 347 29.52 -18.99 1.57
CA ASP A 347 28.14 -18.53 1.81
C ASP A 347 27.23 -19.70 2.20
N PHE A 348 25.99 -19.41 2.62
CA PHE A 348 25.05 -20.40 3.16
C PHE A 348 24.79 -21.57 2.20
N PHE A 349 24.63 -21.30 0.90
CA PHE A 349 24.38 -22.31 -0.13
C PHE A 349 25.64 -22.71 -0.91
N THR A 350 26.83 -22.31 -0.43
CA THR A 350 28.14 -22.54 -1.06
C THR A 350 28.22 -22.12 -2.54
N ARG A 351 27.35 -21.20 -2.96
CA ARG A 351 27.26 -20.59 -4.28
C ARG A 351 26.48 -19.29 -4.19
N GLN A 352 26.57 -18.48 -5.24
CA GLN A 352 25.78 -17.25 -5.35
C GLN A 352 24.29 -17.58 -5.50
N THR A 353 23.45 -16.94 -4.68
CA THR A 353 22.00 -17.14 -4.67
C THR A 353 21.24 -15.82 -4.71
N TYR A 354 20.05 -15.86 -5.27
CA TYR A 354 19.22 -14.70 -5.54
C TYR A 354 17.78 -14.92 -5.09
N LEU A 355 17.03 -13.84 -4.95
CA LEU A 355 15.57 -13.92 -4.94
C LEU A 355 15.06 -14.15 -6.37
N THR A 356 14.11 -15.07 -6.53
CA THR A 356 13.62 -15.48 -7.84
C THR A 356 12.78 -14.40 -8.52
N VAL A 357 12.99 -14.25 -9.82
CA VAL A 357 12.18 -13.39 -10.71
C VAL A 357 10.99 -14.16 -11.28
N SER A 358 11.08 -15.50 -11.41
CA SER A 358 10.01 -16.37 -11.90
C SER A 358 10.18 -17.80 -11.39
N GLY A 359 9.05 -18.46 -11.11
CA GLY A 359 9.03 -19.87 -10.72
C GLY A 359 8.98 -20.86 -11.88
N ARG A 360 8.82 -20.39 -13.14
CA ARG A 360 8.37 -21.22 -14.26
C ARG A 360 9.27 -22.42 -14.57
N LEU A 361 10.60 -22.29 -14.50
CA LEU A 361 11.50 -23.44 -14.75
C LEU A 361 11.26 -24.60 -13.76
N HIS A 362 11.01 -24.27 -12.49
CA HIS A 362 10.69 -25.29 -11.46
C HIS A 362 9.28 -25.83 -11.65
N LEU A 363 8.35 -24.96 -12.03
CA LEU A 363 6.97 -25.33 -12.28
C LEU A 363 6.84 -26.29 -13.48
N GLU A 364 7.66 -26.10 -14.52
CA GLU A 364 7.73 -27.00 -15.67
C GLU A 364 8.16 -28.42 -15.30
N SER A 365 9.16 -28.55 -14.42
CA SER A 365 9.53 -29.86 -13.88
C SER A 365 8.34 -30.56 -13.21
N GLN A 366 7.45 -29.80 -12.56
CA GLN A 366 6.25 -30.35 -11.92
C GLN A 366 5.16 -30.65 -12.93
N ALA A 367 4.98 -29.80 -13.96
CA ALA A 367 4.05 -30.03 -15.06
C ALA A 367 4.35 -31.35 -15.78
N CYS A 368 5.62 -31.65 -16.04
CA CYS A 368 6.04 -32.93 -16.64
C CYS A 368 5.58 -34.18 -15.87
N ALA A 369 5.28 -34.06 -14.57
CA ALA A 369 4.80 -35.18 -13.74
C ALA A 369 3.31 -35.10 -13.40
N LEU A 370 2.78 -33.89 -13.23
CA LEU A 370 1.44 -33.63 -12.68
C LEU A 370 0.44 -33.12 -13.72
N GLY A 371 0.88 -32.92 -14.97
CA GLY A 371 0.05 -32.36 -16.03
C GLY A 371 -0.04 -30.84 -15.92
N ASN A 372 -1.08 -30.35 -15.24
CA ASN A 372 -1.41 -28.94 -15.15
C ASN A 372 -1.12 -28.41 -13.74
N VAL A 373 -0.26 -27.41 -13.63
CA VAL A 373 0.19 -26.88 -12.34
C VAL A 373 0.22 -25.36 -12.35
N TYR A 374 0.09 -24.77 -11.17
CA TYR A 374 0.29 -23.33 -10.99
C TYR A 374 0.97 -23.04 -9.66
N SER A 375 1.68 -21.91 -9.59
CA SER A 375 2.27 -21.37 -8.38
C SER A 375 1.75 -19.96 -8.14
N PHE A 376 1.47 -19.64 -6.88
CA PHE A 376 1.11 -18.29 -6.47
C PHE A 376 2.07 -17.85 -5.37
N GLY A 377 2.92 -16.87 -5.64
CA GLY A 377 3.87 -16.38 -4.63
C GLY A 377 4.61 -15.10 -5.01
N PRO A 378 5.47 -14.61 -4.11
CA PRO A 378 6.24 -13.40 -4.33
C PRO A 378 7.35 -13.61 -5.36
N ARG A 379 7.66 -12.54 -6.09
CA ARG A 379 8.71 -12.44 -7.11
C ARG A 379 9.40 -11.10 -6.96
N PHE A 380 10.68 -11.05 -7.31
CA PHE A 380 11.54 -9.93 -6.94
C PHE A 380 12.32 -9.43 -8.14
N LYS A 381 12.27 -8.11 -8.38
CA LYS A 381 13.06 -7.43 -9.42
C LYS A 381 13.80 -6.27 -8.80
N ALA A 382 15.12 -6.22 -8.95
CA ALA A 382 15.97 -5.20 -8.35
C ALA A 382 16.07 -3.92 -9.20
N GLU A 383 15.02 -3.60 -9.95
CA GLU A 383 14.98 -2.43 -10.82
C GLU A 383 15.01 -1.13 -10.01
N LYS A 384 15.89 -0.21 -10.42
CA LYS A 384 16.04 1.11 -9.77
C LYS A 384 15.09 2.17 -10.31
N LEU A 385 14.44 1.91 -11.44
CA LEU A 385 13.53 2.86 -12.07
C LEU A 385 12.20 2.89 -11.32
N GLU A 386 11.76 4.07 -10.89
CA GLU A 386 10.41 4.19 -10.33
C GLU A 386 9.36 4.05 -11.42
N SER A 387 8.39 3.16 -11.18
CA SER A 387 7.23 2.96 -12.04
C SER A 387 5.96 2.94 -11.20
N LYS A 388 4.85 3.35 -11.81
CA LYS A 388 3.50 3.19 -11.23
C LYS A 388 2.92 1.80 -11.47
N LYS A 389 3.58 0.98 -12.30
CA LYS A 389 3.11 -0.35 -12.71
C LYS A 389 3.98 -1.51 -12.21
N SER A 390 5.16 -1.23 -11.64
CA SER A 390 6.05 -2.26 -11.10
C SER A 390 6.48 -1.96 -9.65
N LEU A 391 6.76 -3.04 -8.93
CA LEU A 391 7.30 -3.04 -7.57
C LEU A 391 8.54 -3.93 -7.53
N ALA A 392 9.40 -3.69 -6.54
CA ALA A 392 10.56 -4.55 -6.29
C ALA A 392 10.16 -5.94 -5.75
N GLU A 393 9.01 -6.02 -5.08
CA GLU A 393 8.35 -7.23 -4.60
C GLU A 393 6.92 -7.23 -5.14
N THR A 394 6.57 -8.25 -5.92
CA THR A 394 5.26 -8.42 -6.57
C THR A 394 4.75 -9.84 -6.38
N TRP A 395 3.44 -10.02 -6.31
CA TRP A 395 2.84 -11.35 -6.31
C TRP A 395 2.51 -11.77 -7.74
N MET A 396 3.03 -12.92 -8.16
CA MET A 396 2.74 -13.50 -9.47
C MET A 396 2.04 -14.84 -9.36
N VAL A 397 1.21 -15.09 -10.37
CA VAL A 397 0.62 -16.40 -10.65
C VAL A 397 1.35 -16.97 -11.85
N ASP A 398 2.16 -18.00 -11.63
CA ASP A 398 2.84 -18.74 -12.69
C ASP A 398 2.04 -20.02 -13.00
N VAL A 399 1.80 -20.31 -14.28
CA VAL A 399 1.01 -21.45 -14.75
C VAL A 399 1.83 -22.23 -15.75
N GLU A 400 1.77 -23.56 -15.69
CA GLU A 400 2.44 -24.43 -16.65
C GLU A 400 1.59 -25.68 -16.91
N MET A 401 1.46 -26.06 -18.18
CA MET A 401 0.60 -27.14 -18.64
C MET A 401 1.41 -28.10 -19.51
N ALA A 402 1.47 -29.38 -19.16
CA ALA A 402 2.07 -30.39 -20.02
C ALA A 402 1.15 -30.77 -21.18
N PHE A 403 1.74 -31.26 -22.27
CA PHE A 403 1.05 -31.60 -23.51
C PHE A 403 0.25 -30.43 -24.12
N SER A 404 0.78 -29.21 -23.97
CA SER A 404 0.12 -27.99 -24.45
C SER A 404 1.02 -27.16 -25.35
N GLU A 405 0.39 -26.45 -26.28
CA GLU A 405 1.02 -25.52 -27.22
C GLU A 405 0.69 -24.06 -26.86
N LEU A 406 1.27 -23.11 -27.61
CA LEU A 406 1.12 -21.69 -27.33
C LEU A 406 -0.35 -21.25 -27.32
N GLU A 407 -1.15 -21.80 -28.25
CA GLU A 407 -2.57 -21.54 -28.39
C GLU A 407 -3.36 -21.93 -27.14
N ASP A 408 -3.09 -23.10 -26.58
CA ASP A 408 -3.74 -23.58 -25.36
C ASP A 408 -3.46 -22.62 -24.18
N ALA A 409 -2.22 -22.13 -24.08
CA ALA A 409 -1.84 -21.16 -23.05
C ALA A 409 -2.52 -19.80 -23.26
N MET A 410 -2.71 -19.37 -24.51
CA MET A 410 -3.47 -18.15 -24.84
C MET A 410 -4.95 -18.29 -24.48
N ASP A 411 -5.56 -19.45 -24.77
CA ASP A 411 -6.95 -19.77 -24.42
C ASP A 411 -7.15 -19.79 -22.89
N CYS A 412 -6.28 -20.51 -22.18
CA CYS A 412 -6.29 -20.58 -20.72
C CYS A 412 -6.16 -19.19 -20.08
N ALA A 413 -5.24 -18.35 -20.58
CA ALA A 413 -5.07 -16.99 -20.09
C ALA A 413 -6.30 -16.10 -20.32
N ASN A 414 -6.95 -16.23 -21.49
CA ASN A 414 -8.20 -15.53 -21.80
C ASN A 414 -9.35 -15.97 -20.87
N ASP A 415 -9.56 -17.28 -20.71
CA ASP A 415 -10.62 -17.82 -19.86
C ASP A 415 -10.41 -17.48 -18.39
N PHE A 416 -9.16 -17.51 -17.93
CA PHE A 416 -8.77 -17.07 -16.60
C PHE A 416 -9.18 -15.61 -16.33
N LEU A 417 -8.84 -14.70 -17.25
CA LEU A 417 -9.18 -13.27 -17.11
C LEU A 417 -10.69 -13.03 -17.09
N LYS A 418 -11.43 -13.72 -17.96
CA LYS A 418 -12.90 -13.64 -17.98
C LYS A 418 -13.49 -14.16 -16.68
N PHE A 419 -12.98 -15.27 -16.16
CA PHE A 419 -13.43 -15.86 -14.91
C PHE A 419 -13.21 -14.91 -13.73
N VAL A 420 -12.01 -14.35 -13.55
CA VAL A 420 -11.74 -13.46 -12.41
C VAL A 420 -12.54 -12.17 -12.50
N CYS A 421 -12.71 -11.59 -13.70
CA CYS A 421 -13.57 -10.42 -13.89
C CYS A 421 -15.02 -10.71 -13.48
N LYS A 422 -15.56 -11.86 -13.91
CA LYS A 422 -16.91 -12.29 -13.55
C LYS A 422 -17.05 -12.49 -12.03
N ARG A 423 -16.10 -13.20 -11.41
CA ARG A 423 -16.11 -13.43 -9.95
C ARG A 423 -16.05 -12.14 -9.15
N ILE A 424 -15.34 -11.13 -9.63
CA ILE A 424 -15.31 -9.82 -8.97
C ILE A 424 -16.64 -9.07 -9.11
N LEU A 425 -17.27 -9.09 -10.28
CA LEU A 425 -18.61 -8.51 -10.45
C LEU A 425 -19.64 -9.18 -9.52
N ASP A 426 -19.60 -10.51 -9.42
CA ASP A 426 -20.55 -11.28 -8.62
C ASP A 426 -20.27 -11.16 -7.10
N GLY A 427 -18.99 -11.17 -6.70
CA GLY A 427 -18.57 -11.28 -5.30
C GLY A 427 -18.27 -9.95 -4.59
N CYS A 428 -18.00 -8.87 -5.33
CA CYS A 428 -17.51 -7.60 -4.78
C CYS A 428 -18.43 -6.41 -5.11
N MET A 429 -19.71 -6.63 -5.39
CA MET A 429 -20.64 -5.58 -5.86
C MET A 429 -20.63 -4.32 -4.98
N GLU A 430 -20.69 -4.44 -3.65
CA GLU A 430 -20.66 -3.29 -2.73
C GLU A 430 -19.38 -2.45 -2.88
N ASP A 431 -18.23 -3.13 -2.97
CA ASP A 431 -16.92 -2.49 -3.17
C ASP A 431 -16.82 -1.85 -4.55
N LEU A 432 -17.30 -2.52 -5.60
CA LEU A 432 -17.32 -1.96 -6.95
C LEU A 432 -18.25 -0.76 -7.07
N GLN A 433 -19.39 -0.73 -6.39
CA GLN A 433 -20.27 0.44 -6.33
C GLN A 433 -19.57 1.64 -5.66
N PHE A 434 -18.77 1.38 -4.62
CA PHE A 434 -17.92 2.41 -4.04
C PHE A 434 -16.86 2.92 -5.03
N VAL A 435 -16.14 2.00 -5.70
CA VAL A 435 -15.13 2.32 -6.72
C VAL A 435 -15.75 3.13 -7.87
N LEU A 436 -16.90 2.70 -8.39
CA LEU A 436 -17.66 3.36 -9.45
C LEU A 436 -17.95 4.82 -9.11
N LYS A 437 -18.33 5.07 -7.86
CA LYS A 437 -18.71 6.41 -7.38
C LYS A 437 -17.52 7.31 -7.05
N ARG A 438 -16.39 6.74 -6.62
CA ARG A 438 -15.30 7.49 -5.96
C ARG A 438 -13.97 7.46 -6.68
N ILE A 439 -13.73 6.47 -7.53
CA ILE A 439 -12.42 6.22 -8.16
C ILE A 439 -12.58 6.24 -9.69
N ASP A 440 -13.40 5.35 -10.23
CA ASP A 440 -13.47 5.12 -11.67
C ASP A 440 -14.88 4.78 -12.13
N LYS A 441 -15.51 5.72 -12.84
CA LYS A 441 -16.88 5.60 -13.34
C LYS A 441 -17.08 4.52 -14.41
N SER A 442 -16.00 4.00 -15.03
CA SER A 442 -16.09 2.97 -16.06
C SER A 442 -15.71 1.58 -15.57
N VAL A 443 -15.44 1.38 -14.27
CA VAL A 443 -14.94 0.09 -13.75
C VAL A 443 -15.87 -1.08 -14.06
N MET A 444 -17.18 -0.91 -13.87
CA MET A 444 -18.17 -1.97 -14.09
C MET A 444 -18.28 -2.33 -15.58
N GLU A 445 -18.37 -1.30 -16.42
CA GLU A 445 -18.43 -1.45 -17.88
C GLU A 445 -17.17 -2.13 -18.40
N ARG A 446 -15.99 -1.74 -17.91
CA ARG A 446 -14.71 -2.33 -18.28
C ARG A 446 -14.62 -3.81 -17.92
N LEU A 447 -15.03 -4.20 -16.71
CA LEU A 447 -15.04 -5.61 -16.30
C LEU A 447 -16.03 -6.42 -17.15
N GLN A 448 -17.24 -5.90 -17.36
CA GLN A 448 -18.26 -6.54 -18.20
C GLN A 448 -17.82 -6.67 -19.66
N PHE A 449 -17.14 -5.66 -20.16
CA PHE A 449 -16.60 -5.62 -21.51
C PHE A 449 -15.55 -6.72 -21.71
N THR A 450 -14.63 -6.93 -20.77
CA THR A 450 -13.63 -8.02 -20.86
C THR A 450 -14.27 -9.40 -20.83
N ILE A 451 -15.33 -9.59 -20.04
CA ILE A 451 -16.07 -10.87 -19.99
C ILE A 451 -16.70 -11.18 -21.35
N SER A 452 -17.31 -10.18 -21.99
CA SER A 452 -18.05 -10.34 -23.24
C SER A 452 -17.18 -10.25 -24.50
N SER A 453 -15.99 -9.64 -24.41
CA SER A 453 -15.12 -9.43 -25.57
C SER A 453 -14.44 -10.72 -26.03
N SER A 454 -14.26 -10.85 -27.34
CA SER A 454 -13.23 -11.71 -27.91
C SER A 454 -11.89 -10.97 -27.88
N PHE A 455 -10.82 -11.69 -27.56
CA PHE A 455 -9.48 -11.10 -27.53
C PHE A 455 -8.91 -11.17 -28.94
N GLU A 456 -8.46 -10.03 -29.46
CA GLU A 456 -7.83 -10.00 -30.78
C GLU A 456 -6.47 -10.68 -30.72
N ARG A 457 -6.11 -11.51 -31.70
CA ARG A 457 -4.79 -12.16 -31.76
C ARG A 457 -4.05 -11.62 -32.96
N ILE A 458 -2.88 -11.03 -32.72
CA ILE A 458 -1.99 -10.55 -33.77
C ILE A 458 -0.56 -10.97 -33.49
N SER A 459 0.20 -11.27 -34.53
CA SER A 459 1.63 -11.46 -34.41
C SER A 459 2.33 -10.14 -34.09
N TYR A 460 3.53 -10.22 -33.52
CA TYR A 460 4.41 -9.06 -33.31
C TYR A 460 4.69 -8.33 -34.63
N ALA A 461 4.88 -9.07 -35.73
CA ALA A 461 5.12 -8.49 -37.04
C ALA A 461 3.93 -7.63 -37.51
N GLU A 462 2.71 -8.16 -37.41
CA GLU A 462 1.48 -7.42 -37.72
C GLU A 462 1.32 -6.20 -36.80
N ALA A 463 1.61 -6.34 -35.49
CA ALA A 463 1.56 -5.22 -34.56
C ALA A 463 2.50 -4.07 -34.98
N ILE A 464 3.72 -4.38 -35.41
CA ILE A 464 4.69 -3.39 -35.93
C ILE A 464 4.18 -2.74 -37.22
N GLU A 465 3.63 -3.52 -38.15
CA GLU A 465 3.08 -3.00 -39.41
C GLU A 465 1.92 -2.04 -39.18
N ILE A 466 0.97 -2.42 -38.31
CA ILE A 466 -0.17 -1.59 -37.94
C ILE A 466 0.31 -0.29 -37.31
N LEU A 467 1.24 -0.35 -36.35
CA LEU A 467 1.77 0.84 -35.68
C LEU A 467 2.50 1.78 -36.64
N ARG A 468 3.18 1.26 -37.66
CA ARG A 468 3.84 2.06 -38.71
C ARG A 468 2.85 2.78 -39.63
N GLN A 469 1.67 2.20 -39.84
CA GLN A 469 0.63 2.78 -40.69
C GLN A 469 -0.16 3.90 -40.00
N VAL A 470 0.05 4.12 -38.70
CA VAL A 470 -0.66 5.18 -37.94
C VAL A 470 -0.21 6.56 -38.41
N ALA A 471 -1.04 7.20 -39.22
CA ALA A 471 -0.82 8.57 -39.66
C ALA A 471 -1.04 9.58 -38.51
N GLY A 472 -0.16 10.58 -38.40
CA GLY A 472 -0.33 11.72 -37.49
C GLY A 472 0.04 11.50 -36.02
N LYS A 473 0.35 10.26 -35.60
CA LYS A 473 0.88 9.97 -34.26
C LYS A 473 2.40 9.83 -34.30
N LYS A 474 3.11 10.65 -33.52
CA LYS A 474 4.55 10.48 -33.26
C LYS A 474 4.73 9.70 -31.96
N PHE A 475 5.28 8.50 -32.05
CA PHE A 475 5.68 7.69 -30.89
C PHE A 475 7.02 8.16 -30.36
N GLN A 476 7.22 8.05 -29.04
CA GLN A 476 8.48 8.44 -28.42
C GLN A 476 9.61 7.48 -28.79
N SER A 477 9.30 6.19 -28.89
CA SER A 477 10.22 5.14 -29.27
C SER A 477 10.06 4.76 -30.73
N LYS A 478 11.15 4.26 -31.34
CA LYS A 478 11.13 3.84 -32.74
C LYS A 478 10.32 2.54 -32.90
N ILE A 479 9.55 2.48 -33.98
CA ILE A 479 8.79 1.28 -34.37
C ILE A 479 9.60 0.51 -35.41
N GLU A 480 10.46 -0.38 -34.93
CA GLU A 480 11.40 -1.16 -35.73
C GLU A 480 11.27 -2.66 -35.43
N LEU A 481 11.39 -3.50 -36.46
CA LEU A 481 11.45 -4.95 -36.30
C LEU A 481 12.66 -5.32 -35.45
N GLY A 482 12.46 -6.21 -34.47
CA GLY A 482 13.51 -6.63 -33.53
C GLY A 482 13.59 -5.77 -32.27
N VAL A 483 12.83 -4.68 -32.17
CA VAL A 483 12.75 -3.83 -30.98
C VAL A 483 11.49 -4.18 -30.18
N SER A 484 11.59 -4.22 -28.85
CA SER A 484 10.44 -4.49 -27.98
C SER A 484 9.35 -3.44 -28.16
N LEU A 485 8.08 -3.88 -28.11
CA LEU A 485 6.97 -2.95 -27.95
C LEU A 485 7.11 -2.25 -26.60
N THR A 486 6.87 -0.94 -26.58
CA THR A 486 6.86 -0.14 -25.36
C THR A 486 5.44 -0.08 -24.82
N GLU A 487 5.28 0.36 -23.58
CA GLU A 487 3.96 0.59 -22.99
C GLU A 487 3.11 1.57 -23.82
N GLU A 488 3.73 2.56 -24.46
CA GLU A 488 3.03 3.48 -25.38
C GLU A 488 2.48 2.72 -26.60
N HIS A 489 3.28 1.83 -27.19
CA HIS A 489 2.88 1.03 -28.34
C HIS A 489 1.75 0.06 -27.96
N GLU A 490 1.93 -0.68 -26.86
CA GLU A 490 0.94 -1.63 -26.33
C GLU A 490 -0.38 -0.93 -26.02
N SER A 491 -0.34 0.21 -25.31
CA SER A 491 -1.55 0.98 -24.97
C SER A 491 -2.24 1.52 -26.22
N TYR A 492 -1.50 1.98 -27.23
CA TYR A 492 -2.09 2.49 -28.47
C TYR A 492 -2.85 1.40 -29.25
N LEU A 493 -2.33 0.17 -29.28
CA LEU A 493 -3.01 -0.97 -29.90
C LEU A 493 -4.39 -1.21 -29.26
N VAL A 494 -4.44 -1.27 -27.93
CA VAL A 494 -5.67 -1.62 -27.21
C VAL A 494 -6.65 -0.45 -27.03
N ASP A 495 -6.15 0.78 -26.87
CA ASP A 495 -6.99 1.95 -26.56
C ASP A 495 -7.48 2.67 -27.82
N ALA A 496 -6.65 2.76 -28.87
CA ALA A 496 -6.96 3.54 -30.07
C ALA A 496 -7.40 2.69 -31.27
N ILE A 497 -6.70 1.58 -31.53
CA ILE A 497 -6.93 0.76 -32.73
C ILE A 497 -8.03 -0.26 -32.48
N TYR A 498 -7.80 -1.21 -31.57
CA TYR A 498 -8.71 -2.35 -31.40
C TYR A 498 -9.86 -2.04 -30.45
N LYS A 499 -9.64 -1.20 -29.43
CA LYS A 499 -10.63 -0.87 -28.39
C LYS A 499 -11.14 -2.12 -27.64
N LYS A 500 -10.34 -3.19 -27.64
CA LYS A 500 -10.58 -4.48 -26.98
C LYS A 500 -9.26 -5.10 -26.51
N PRO A 501 -9.30 -6.12 -25.62
CA PRO A 501 -8.11 -6.90 -25.29
C PRO A 501 -7.40 -7.44 -26.53
N VAL A 502 -6.07 -7.39 -26.53
CA VAL A 502 -5.22 -7.87 -27.64
C VAL A 502 -4.18 -8.83 -27.07
N ILE A 503 -3.96 -9.94 -27.76
CA ILE A 503 -2.89 -10.89 -27.53
C ILE A 503 -1.88 -10.71 -28.66
N VAL A 504 -0.69 -10.22 -28.32
CA VAL A 504 0.43 -10.12 -29.28
C VAL A 504 1.29 -11.37 -29.14
N TYR A 505 1.55 -12.10 -30.22
CA TYR A 505 2.31 -13.35 -30.18
C TYR A 505 3.49 -13.41 -31.16
N ASN A 506 4.37 -14.41 -31.02
CA ASN A 506 5.57 -14.62 -31.86
C ASN A 506 6.57 -13.45 -31.87
N HIS A 507 7.20 -13.20 -30.73
CA HIS A 507 8.14 -12.10 -30.57
C HIS A 507 9.55 -12.44 -31.11
N PRO A 508 10.41 -11.43 -31.39
CA PRO A 508 11.80 -11.65 -31.78
C PRO A 508 12.58 -12.45 -30.74
N LYS A 509 13.38 -13.43 -31.18
CA LYS A 509 14.14 -14.33 -30.30
C LYS A 509 15.17 -13.60 -29.43
N GLU A 510 15.68 -12.47 -29.89
CA GLU A 510 16.71 -11.69 -29.20
C GLU A 510 16.19 -11.03 -27.92
N LEU A 511 14.87 -10.86 -27.80
CA LEU A 511 14.22 -10.17 -26.69
C LEU A 511 13.70 -11.10 -25.60
N LYS A 512 13.85 -12.41 -25.78
CA LYS A 512 13.17 -13.41 -24.95
C LYS A 512 14.15 -14.44 -24.39
N PRO A 513 13.82 -15.06 -23.23
CA PRO A 513 14.70 -15.99 -22.55
C PRO A 513 15.09 -17.23 -23.39
N PHE A 514 16.18 -17.88 -22.99
CA PHE A 514 16.75 -19.04 -23.67
C PHE A 514 15.81 -20.26 -23.75
N TYR A 515 14.89 -20.39 -22.78
CA TYR A 515 14.04 -21.56 -22.62
C TYR A 515 12.77 -21.52 -23.48
N VAL A 516 12.51 -20.41 -24.15
CA VAL A 516 11.33 -20.24 -25.00
C VAL A 516 11.53 -20.96 -26.34
N ARG A 517 10.50 -21.67 -26.80
CA ARG A 517 10.53 -22.40 -28.08
C ARG A 517 10.84 -21.48 -29.25
N LEU A 518 11.86 -21.85 -30.04
CA LEU A 518 12.20 -21.19 -31.31
C LEU A 518 11.22 -21.62 -32.41
N ASN A 519 10.63 -20.64 -33.10
CA ASN A 519 9.75 -20.92 -34.22
C ASN A 519 10.54 -21.40 -35.44
N ASP A 520 9.84 -22.02 -36.39
CA ASP A 520 10.47 -22.65 -37.55
C ASP A 520 11.11 -21.64 -38.51
N ASP A 521 10.78 -20.35 -38.37
CA ASP A 521 11.42 -19.24 -39.08
C ASP A 521 12.84 -18.91 -38.61
N GLY A 522 13.27 -19.46 -37.45
CA GLY A 522 14.58 -19.22 -36.83
C GLY A 522 14.81 -17.78 -36.32
N LYS A 523 13.78 -16.93 -36.35
CA LYS A 523 13.82 -15.49 -36.02
C LYS A 523 12.91 -15.13 -34.85
N THR A 524 11.73 -15.76 -34.76
CA THR A 524 10.76 -15.52 -33.70
C THR A 524 10.70 -16.69 -32.73
N VAL A 525 10.11 -16.43 -31.57
CA VAL A 525 9.90 -17.42 -30.52
C VAL A 525 8.44 -17.45 -30.09
N ALA A 526 7.96 -18.63 -29.67
CA ALA A 526 6.59 -18.86 -29.26
C ALA A 526 6.28 -18.23 -27.89
N THR A 527 6.03 -16.92 -27.89
CA THR A 527 5.56 -16.15 -26.73
C THR A 527 4.29 -15.42 -27.06
N PHE A 528 3.53 -15.08 -26.02
CA PHE A 528 2.40 -14.17 -26.13
C PHE A 528 2.36 -13.18 -24.96
N ASP A 529 1.83 -11.99 -25.21
CA ASP A 529 1.55 -10.97 -24.19
C ASP A 529 0.06 -10.59 -24.29
N VAL A 530 -0.69 -10.72 -23.20
CA VAL A 530 -2.10 -10.28 -23.13
C VAL A 530 -2.15 -8.86 -22.61
N ILE A 531 -2.62 -7.96 -23.48
CA ILE A 531 -2.65 -6.53 -23.27
C ILE A 531 -4.10 -6.10 -23.08
N LEU A 532 -4.37 -5.42 -21.97
CA LEU A 532 -5.70 -4.88 -21.67
C LEU A 532 -5.70 -3.34 -21.78
N PRO A 533 -6.81 -2.74 -22.24
CA PRO A 533 -7.02 -1.30 -22.17
C PRO A 533 -6.75 -0.76 -20.76
N LYS A 534 -6.26 0.49 -20.67
CA LYS A 534 -5.90 1.20 -19.42
C LYS A 534 -4.67 0.66 -18.65
N VAL A 535 -4.47 -0.66 -18.57
CA VAL A 535 -3.39 -1.24 -17.73
C VAL A 535 -2.17 -1.68 -18.53
N GLY A 536 -2.32 -2.07 -19.80
CA GLY A 536 -1.23 -2.59 -20.64
C GLY A 536 -1.05 -4.10 -20.51
N ALA A 537 0.16 -4.61 -20.76
CA ALA A 537 0.47 -6.03 -20.67
C ALA A 537 0.31 -6.57 -19.23
N LEU A 538 -0.61 -7.51 -19.05
CA LEU A 538 -0.97 -8.10 -17.77
C LEU A 538 -0.47 -9.54 -17.61
N ILE A 539 -0.57 -10.33 -18.68
CA ILE A 539 -0.12 -11.71 -18.74
C ILE A 539 0.97 -11.82 -19.78
N ARG A 540 2.04 -12.54 -19.46
CA ARG A 540 3.12 -12.86 -20.39
C ARG A 540 3.34 -14.37 -20.36
N GLY A 541 3.29 -15.02 -21.52
CA GLY A 541 3.36 -16.46 -21.63
C GLY A 541 4.23 -16.94 -22.77
N SER A 542 4.52 -18.23 -22.74
CA SER A 542 5.36 -18.88 -23.73
C SER A 542 5.19 -20.40 -23.72
N GLN A 543 5.47 -20.99 -24.88
CA GLN A 543 5.79 -22.40 -25.00
C GLN A 543 7.27 -22.62 -24.68
N SER A 544 7.58 -23.65 -23.91
CA SER A 544 8.94 -24.03 -23.57
C SER A 544 9.60 -24.85 -24.67
N GLU A 545 10.90 -24.65 -24.88
CA GLU A 545 11.69 -25.34 -25.91
C GLU A 545 11.93 -26.80 -25.49
N GLU A 546 11.20 -27.72 -26.08
CA GLU A 546 11.22 -29.15 -25.77
C GLU A 546 12.38 -29.89 -26.45
N ARG A 547 13.01 -29.28 -27.47
CA ARG A 547 14.06 -29.91 -28.27
C ARG A 547 15.43 -29.63 -27.65
N PHE A 548 16.05 -30.68 -27.10
CA PHE A 548 17.34 -30.60 -26.40
C PHE A 548 18.42 -29.83 -27.18
N ASN A 549 18.61 -30.13 -28.47
CA ASN A 549 19.65 -29.51 -29.28
C ASN A 549 19.44 -28.00 -29.49
N VAL A 550 18.18 -27.59 -29.68
CA VAL A 550 17.82 -26.18 -29.88
C VAL A 550 18.02 -25.41 -28.58
N LEU A 551 17.50 -25.93 -27.47
CA LEU A 551 17.69 -25.35 -26.13
C LEU A 551 19.17 -25.21 -25.78
N SER A 552 19.96 -26.26 -26.02
CA SER A 552 21.41 -26.23 -25.76
C SER A 552 22.15 -25.24 -26.66
N SER A 553 21.70 -25.00 -27.90
CA SER A 553 22.26 -23.95 -28.76
C SER A 553 21.95 -22.56 -28.21
N ARG A 554 20.68 -22.31 -27.86
CA ARG A 554 20.24 -21.04 -27.26
C ARG A 554 20.99 -20.70 -25.98
N MET A 555 21.26 -21.68 -25.13
CA MET A 555 22.07 -21.49 -23.93
C MET A 555 23.51 -21.06 -24.25
N LYS A 556 24.13 -21.65 -25.28
CA LYS A 556 25.49 -21.28 -25.72
C LYS A 556 25.52 -19.87 -26.31
N GLU A 557 24.53 -19.53 -27.14
CA GLU A 557 24.37 -18.19 -27.73
C GLU A 557 24.30 -17.09 -26.67
N LEU A 558 23.62 -17.36 -25.54
CA LEU A 558 23.44 -16.42 -24.44
C LEU A 558 24.51 -16.53 -23.34
N GLY A 559 25.55 -17.35 -23.54
CA GLY A 559 26.66 -17.49 -22.58
C GLY A 559 26.27 -18.12 -21.24
N LEU A 560 25.20 -18.92 -21.19
CA LEU A 560 24.72 -19.56 -19.96
C LEU A 560 25.60 -20.76 -19.58
N GLN A 561 25.92 -20.88 -18.29
CA GLN A 561 26.72 -22.00 -17.77
C GLN A 561 25.87 -23.27 -17.71
N LYS A 562 26.13 -24.21 -18.62
CA LYS A 562 25.34 -25.44 -18.77
C LYS A 562 25.15 -26.20 -17.45
N GLN A 563 26.19 -26.29 -16.62
CA GLN A 563 26.18 -27.03 -15.35
C GLN A 563 25.10 -26.53 -14.39
N GLN A 564 24.75 -25.25 -14.44
CA GLN A 564 23.73 -24.64 -13.58
C GLN A 564 22.29 -25.06 -13.94
N TYR A 565 22.08 -25.47 -15.19
CA TYR A 565 20.77 -25.84 -15.75
C TYR A 565 20.72 -27.32 -16.14
N GLU A 566 21.67 -28.14 -15.69
CA GLU A 566 21.73 -29.55 -16.08
C GLU A 566 20.43 -30.29 -15.71
N TRP A 567 19.88 -30.01 -14.53
CA TRP A 567 18.58 -30.52 -14.08
C TRP A 567 17.42 -30.11 -14.99
N TYR A 568 17.48 -28.93 -15.60
CA TYR A 568 16.44 -28.42 -16.51
C TYR A 568 16.58 -29.04 -17.90
N LEU A 569 17.82 -29.31 -18.32
CA LEU A 569 18.11 -30.06 -19.53
C LEU A 569 17.68 -31.53 -19.44
N ASP A 570 17.72 -32.12 -18.24
CA ASP A 570 17.24 -33.49 -18.01
C ASP A 570 15.76 -33.66 -18.34
N LEU A 571 14.95 -32.61 -18.17
CA LEU A 571 13.54 -32.60 -18.62
C LEU A 571 13.40 -32.89 -20.12
N ARG A 572 14.42 -32.58 -20.94
CA ARG A 572 14.42 -32.86 -22.39
C ARG A 572 15.04 -34.21 -22.74
N ARG A 573 15.73 -34.85 -21.81
CA ARG A 573 16.40 -36.16 -22.02
C ARG A 573 15.51 -37.33 -21.63
N HIS A 574 14.66 -37.12 -20.62
CA HIS A 574 13.89 -38.19 -19.99
C HIS A 574 12.39 -37.99 -20.21
N GLY A 575 11.92 -38.22 -21.43
CA GLY A 575 10.49 -38.13 -21.77
C GLY A 575 10.00 -36.70 -21.95
N SER A 576 10.61 -35.96 -22.88
CA SER A 576 10.22 -34.58 -23.20
C SER A 576 8.78 -34.52 -23.75
N ALA A 577 8.00 -33.55 -23.26
CA ALA A 577 6.69 -33.19 -23.80
C ALA A 577 6.68 -31.68 -24.09
N LYS A 578 5.80 -31.25 -25.00
CA LYS A 578 5.53 -29.81 -25.17
C LYS A 578 4.86 -29.30 -23.89
N THR A 579 5.36 -28.20 -23.37
CA THR A 579 4.73 -27.48 -22.26
C THR A 579 4.57 -26.02 -22.63
N SER A 580 3.47 -25.43 -22.19
CA SER A 580 3.18 -24.02 -22.36
C SER A 580 2.59 -23.47 -21.09
N GLY A 581 2.81 -22.18 -20.87
CA GLY A 581 2.48 -21.56 -19.60
C GLY A 581 2.55 -20.04 -19.66
N PHE A 582 2.16 -19.40 -18.57
CA PHE A 582 2.16 -17.95 -18.47
C PHE A 582 2.32 -17.46 -17.04
N SER A 583 2.70 -16.20 -16.92
CA SER A 583 2.82 -15.47 -15.67
C SER A 583 1.85 -14.30 -15.70
N LEU A 584 1.03 -14.17 -14.66
CA LEU A 584 0.16 -13.03 -14.41
C LEU A 584 0.67 -12.23 -13.22
N MET A 585 0.75 -10.91 -13.39
CA MET A 585 1.06 -9.99 -12.30
C MET A 585 -0.23 -9.62 -11.56
N LEU A 586 -0.29 -9.90 -10.24
CA LEU A 586 -1.52 -9.69 -9.47
C LEU A 586 -1.81 -8.20 -9.26
N GLU A 587 -0.81 -7.38 -8.95
CA GLU A 587 -1.02 -5.96 -8.66
C GLU A 587 -1.61 -5.19 -9.87
N PRO A 588 -1.11 -5.35 -11.11
CA PRO A 588 -1.76 -4.78 -12.28
C PRO A 588 -3.19 -5.31 -12.50
N LEU A 589 -3.51 -6.56 -12.18
CA LEU A 589 -4.90 -7.06 -12.22
C LEU A 589 -5.79 -6.32 -11.21
N VAL A 590 -5.26 -6.01 -10.02
CA VAL A 590 -6.00 -5.23 -9.01
C VAL A 590 -6.17 -3.78 -9.48
N LEU A 591 -5.16 -3.17 -10.13
CA LEU A 591 -5.32 -1.85 -10.77
C LEU A 591 -6.43 -1.86 -11.81
N TYR A 592 -6.48 -2.91 -12.64
CA TYR A 592 -7.52 -3.07 -13.65
C TYR A 592 -8.92 -3.15 -13.02
N ALA A 593 -9.07 -3.96 -11.97
CA ALA A 593 -10.34 -4.17 -11.25
C ALA A 593 -10.78 -2.99 -10.37
N THR A 594 -9.87 -2.08 -10.01
CA THR A 594 -10.18 -0.93 -9.12
C THR A 594 -10.12 0.42 -9.85
N GLY A 595 -9.51 0.47 -11.03
CA GLY A 595 -9.30 1.70 -11.78
C GLY A 595 -8.25 2.65 -11.19
N LEU A 596 -7.51 2.23 -10.16
CA LEU A 596 -6.36 2.96 -9.62
C LEU A 596 -5.19 2.97 -10.62
N ASN A 597 -4.26 3.90 -10.42
CA ASN A 597 -3.17 4.17 -11.37
C ASN A 597 -1.78 3.78 -10.87
N ASP A 598 -1.62 3.38 -9.61
CA ASP A 598 -0.32 3.12 -8.99
C ASP A 598 -0.37 1.84 -8.14
N VAL A 599 0.50 0.88 -8.46
CA VAL A 599 0.58 -0.43 -7.77
C VAL A 599 0.86 -0.30 -6.27
N LYS A 600 1.46 0.81 -5.82
CA LYS A 600 1.72 1.10 -4.40
C LYS A 600 0.41 1.23 -3.57
N ASP A 601 -0.72 1.49 -4.24
CA ASP A 601 -2.03 1.66 -3.60
C ASP A 601 -2.88 0.38 -3.57
N VAL A 602 -2.42 -0.70 -4.23
CA VAL A 602 -3.13 -1.99 -4.28
C VAL A 602 -2.49 -3.10 -3.47
N VAL A 603 -1.29 -2.87 -2.92
CA VAL A 603 -0.63 -3.78 -1.99
C VAL A 603 -0.70 -3.25 -0.55
N PRO A 604 -0.64 -4.09 0.49
CA PRO A 604 -0.62 -3.63 1.87
C PRO A 604 0.60 -2.75 2.19
N PHE A 605 1.80 -3.24 1.90
CA PHE A 605 3.09 -2.61 2.19
C PHE A 605 4.00 -2.69 0.98
N ALA A 606 4.04 -1.63 0.17
CA ALA A 606 4.82 -1.62 -1.05
C ALA A 606 6.33 -1.65 -0.79
N ARG A 607 7.07 -2.34 -1.67
CA ARG A 607 8.53 -2.28 -1.76
C ARG A 607 8.92 -1.68 -3.11
N SER A 608 9.66 -0.58 -3.08
CA SER A 608 10.16 0.07 -4.29
C SER A 608 11.59 0.55 -4.07
N PHE A 609 12.26 0.95 -5.15
CA PHE A 609 13.59 1.54 -5.05
C PHE A 609 13.62 2.69 -4.02
N GLY A 610 14.63 2.69 -3.15
CA GLY A 610 14.77 3.66 -2.06
C GLY A 610 13.77 3.54 -0.91
N ARG A 611 12.79 2.63 -0.95
CA ARG A 611 11.74 2.49 0.09
C ARG A 611 11.45 1.03 0.44
N ALA A 612 11.99 0.59 1.58
CA ALA A 612 11.70 -0.72 2.19
C ALA A 612 11.00 -0.62 3.55
N ASN A 613 11.07 0.55 4.20
CA ASN A 613 10.41 0.82 5.49
C ASN A 613 9.04 1.47 5.28
N ASN A 614 8.19 1.32 6.29
CA ASN A 614 6.85 1.93 6.34
C ASN A 614 6.88 3.34 6.91
#